data_AF-A0A4W5KZV2-F1
#
_entry.id   AF-A0A4W5KZV2-F1
#
_cell.length_a   1.000
_cell.length_b   1.000
_cell.length_c   1.000
_cell.angle_alpha   90.00
_cell.angle_beta   90.00
_cell.angle_gamma   90.00
#
_symmetry.space_group_name_H-M   'P 1'
#
loop_
_entity.id
_entity.type
_entity.pdbx_description
1 polymer ?
#
loop_
_entity_poly.entity_id
_entity_poly.type
_entity_poly.pdbx_seq_one_letter_code
_entity_poly.pdbx_strand_id
1 'polypeptide(L)'
;MELSGCPAAAGVAVGDEAQGAEQAEKEGHAQVLFDEFVQASTCRTTLRAFNLLCEHLQLTHTQPQPQTRSLTQPFYHTLRERLSYWKANALWAKLDKRAAHHEYGKGRVCANTTCVIIGAGPCGLRTAVELGFLGARVVLLEKRDAFSRNNVLHLWPFTIHDLRGLGAKKFYGKFCAGAIDHISEYGMILDP
;
A
#
# COMPACT_ATOMS: atom_id res chain seq x y z
N MET A 1 44.15 29.30 -53.52
CA MET A 1 43.28 28.10 -53.56
C MET A 1 44.08 27.03 -52.86
N GLU A 2 43.74 26.48 -51.70
CA GLU A 2 42.44 26.19 -51.10
C GLU A 2 42.51 26.33 -49.56
N LEU A 3 41.35 26.58 -48.95
CA LEU A 3 41.08 26.49 -47.51
C LEU A 3 40.56 25.07 -47.23
N SER A 4 41.03 24.37 -46.20
CA SER A 4 40.24 23.30 -45.56
C SER A 4 40.84 22.86 -44.22
N GLY A 5 39.99 22.73 -43.19
CA GLY A 5 40.30 21.99 -41.96
C GLY A 5 39.67 22.55 -40.68
N CYS A 6 38.35 22.54 -40.55
CA CYS A 6 37.67 22.69 -39.25
C CYS A 6 37.76 21.37 -38.44
N PRO A 7 37.85 21.41 -37.10
CA PRO A 7 37.77 20.20 -36.28
C PRO A 7 36.31 19.78 -36.03
N ALA A 8 36.11 18.46 -35.94
CA ALA A 8 34.83 17.82 -35.73
C ALA A 8 34.18 18.23 -34.40
N ALA A 9 32.89 18.57 -34.46
CA ALA A 9 32.06 18.77 -33.29
C ALA A 9 31.82 17.43 -32.57
N ALA A 10 32.12 17.41 -31.28
CA ALA A 10 31.75 16.34 -30.37
C ALA A 10 30.21 16.25 -30.31
N GLY A 11 29.66 15.08 -30.62
CA GLY A 11 28.26 14.77 -30.32
C GLY A 11 28.06 14.72 -28.81
N VAL A 12 27.33 15.68 -28.27
CA VAL A 12 26.92 15.73 -26.87
C VAL A 12 25.70 14.82 -26.68
N ALA A 13 25.73 14.07 -25.58
CA ALA A 13 24.75 13.08 -25.15
C ALA A 13 23.32 13.66 -25.06
N VAL A 14 22.43 13.19 -25.93
CA VAL A 14 20.97 13.48 -25.89
C VAL A 14 20.21 12.38 -25.12
N GLY A 15 20.90 11.32 -24.67
CA GLY A 15 20.27 10.11 -24.10
C GLY A 15 19.98 10.16 -22.59
N ASP A 16 20.66 10.99 -21.80
CA ASP A 16 20.62 10.93 -20.33
C ASP A 16 19.49 11.81 -19.74
N GLU A 17 19.23 12.97 -20.35
CA GLU A 17 18.17 13.89 -19.91
C GLU A 17 16.76 13.35 -20.21
N ALA A 18 16.57 12.65 -21.34
CA ALA A 18 15.30 12.04 -21.71
C ALA A 18 14.91 10.88 -20.77
N GLN A 19 15.90 10.09 -20.34
CA GLN A 19 15.67 9.00 -19.37
C GLN A 19 15.36 9.52 -17.97
N GLY A 20 16.04 10.61 -17.53
CA GLY A 20 15.75 11.25 -16.25
C GLY A 20 14.36 11.89 -16.19
N ALA A 21 13.91 12.53 -17.27
CA ALA A 21 12.58 13.12 -17.37
C ALA A 21 11.45 12.07 -17.33
N GLU A 22 11.61 10.97 -18.06
CA GLU A 22 10.62 9.89 -18.09
C GLU A 22 10.54 9.13 -16.75
N GLN A 23 11.66 8.99 -16.05
CA GLN A 23 11.71 8.43 -14.70
C GLN A 23 10.97 9.33 -13.70
N ALA A 24 11.21 10.65 -13.74
CA ALA A 24 10.56 11.62 -12.85
C ALA A 24 9.04 11.71 -13.11
N GLU A 25 8.60 11.60 -14.36
CA GLU A 25 7.18 11.55 -14.73
C GLU A 25 6.51 10.27 -14.17
N LYS A 26 7.16 9.11 -14.32
CA LYS A 26 6.70 7.83 -13.74
C LYS A 26 6.60 7.90 -12.22
N GLU A 27 7.59 8.50 -11.55
CA GLU A 27 7.57 8.72 -10.10
C GLU A 27 6.43 9.65 -9.69
N GLY A 28 6.22 10.75 -10.41
CA GLY A 28 5.11 11.68 -10.17
C GLY A 28 3.75 11.01 -10.31
N HIS A 29 3.57 10.19 -11.35
CA HIS A 29 2.31 9.47 -11.57
C HIS A 29 2.01 8.43 -10.46
N ALA A 30 3.05 7.73 -9.97
CA ALA A 30 2.90 6.79 -8.85
C ALA A 30 2.41 7.49 -7.56
N GLN A 31 2.87 8.71 -7.31
CA GLN A 31 2.45 9.51 -6.15
C GLN A 31 0.97 9.90 -6.24
N VAL A 32 0.50 10.28 -7.44
CA VAL A 32 -0.91 10.62 -7.68
C VAL A 32 -1.80 9.39 -7.46
N LEU A 33 -1.46 8.25 -8.04
CA LEU A 33 -2.22 7.00 -7.87
C LEU A 33 -2.27 6.56 -6.39
N PHE A 34 -1.18 6.75 -5.64
CA PHE A 34 -1.19 6.47 -4.21
C PHE A 34 -2.09 7.44 -3.42
N ASP A 35 -2.07 8.73 -3.76
CA ASP A 35 -2.95 9.71 -3.13
C ASP A 35 -4.43 9.41 -3.43
N GLU A 36 -4.78 8.99 -4.65
CA GLU A 36 -6.12 8.51 -5.01
C GLU A 36 -6.52 7.28 -4.20
N PHE A 37 -5.62 6.30 -4.07
CA PHE A 37 -5.86 5.12 -3.24
C PHE A 37 -6.14 5.49 -1.77
N VAL A 38 -5.36 6.40 -1.20
CA VAL A 38 -5.52 6.85 0.19
C VAL A 38 -6.81 7.66 0.40
N GLN A 39 -7.23 8.42 -0.61
CA GLN A 39 -8.42 9.28 -0.55
C GLN A 39 -9.72 8.58 -0.98
N ALA A 40 -9.63 7.40 -1.58
CA ALA A 40 -10.78 6.64 -2.04
C ALA A 40 -11.77 6.35 -0.90
N SER A 41 -13.03 6.69 -1.13
CA SER A 41 -14.10 6.67 -0.13
C SER A 41 -15.10 5.52 -0.27
N THR A 42 -14.91 4.61 -1.23
CA THR A 42 -15.76 3.44 -1.42
C THR A 42 -14.90 2.19 -1.61
N CYS A 43 -15.43 1.01 -1.25
CA CYS A 43 -14.71 -0.25 -1.46
C CYS A 43 -14.25 -0.42 -2.92
N ARG A 44 -15.13 -0.10 -3.89
CA ARG A 44 -14.83 -0.20 -5.33
C ARG A 44 -13.73 0.75 -5.76
N THR A 45 -13.79 2.02 -5.34
CA THR A 45 -12.79 3.02 -5.72
C THR A 45 -11.44 2.73 -5.07
N THR A 46 -11.42 2.25 -3.82
CA THR A 46 -10.21 1.81 -3.14
C THR A 46 -9.55 0.64 -3.88
N LEU A 47 -10.32 -0.39 -4.24
CA LEU A 47 -9.80 -1.54 -5.00
C LEU A 47 -9.29 -1.12 -6.39
N ARG A 48 -10.04 -0.28 -7.10
CA ARG A 48 -9.66 0.21 -8.43
C ARG A 48 -8.37 1.03 -8.37
N ALA A 49 -8.28 2.00 -7.47
CA ALA A 49 -7.08 2.84 -7.32
C ALA A 49 -5.85 2.01 -6.93
N PHE A 50 -6.03 1.03 -6.04
CA PHE A 50 -4.94 0.12 -5.67
C PHE A 50 -4.46 -0.74 -6.85
N ASN A 51 -5.38 -1.26 -7.66
CA ASN A 51 -5.02 -2.04 -8.85
C ASN A 51 -4.25 -1.17 -9.87
N LEU A 52 -4.72 0.05 -10.14
CA LEU A 52 -4.02 0.99 -11.03
C LEU A 52 -2.61 1.32 -10.52
N LEU A 53 -2.48 1.55 -9.21
CA LEU A 53 -1.17 1.76 -8.58
C LEU A 53 -0.26 0.54 -8.78
N CYS A 54 -0.78 -0.67 -8.58
CA CYS A 54 0.00 -1.88 -8.75
C CYS A 54 0.39 -2.14 -10.21
N GLU A 55 -0.50 -1.88 -11.16
CA GLU A 55 -0.22 -1.95 -12.59
C GLU A 55 0.90 -0.97 -12.98
N HIS A 56 0.80 0.30 -12.57
CA HIS A 56 1.81 1.32 -12.82
C HIS A 56 3.17 0.97 -12.23
N LEU A 57 3.19 0.47 -10.99
CA LEU A 57 4.40 0.03 -10.30
C LEU A 57 4.87 -1.37 -10.76
N GLN A 58 4.19 -2.00 -11.71
CA GLN A 58 4.49 -3.35 -12.22
C GLN A 58 4.60 -4.39 -11.09
N LEU A 59 3.69 -4.32 -10.13
CA LEU A 59 3.56 -5.25 -9.03
C LEU A 59 2.67 -6.42 -9.45
N THR A 60 3.23 -7.62 -9.53
CA THR A 60 2.45 -8.81 -9.87
C THR A 60 1.70 -9.32 -8.63
N HIS A 61 0.37 -9.13 -8.58
CA HIS A 61 -0.49 -9.69 -7.52
C HIS A 61 -0.52 -11.23 -7.51
N THR A 62 -0.15 -11.84 -8.64
CA THR A 62 -0.40 -13.24 -8.94
C THR A 62 0.67 -13.76 -9.89
N GLN A 63 1.81 -14.19 -9.35
CA GLN A 63 2.49 -15.31 -9.99
C GLN A 63 2.93 -16.30 -8.91
N PRO A 64 2.19 -17.41 -8.72
CA PRO A 64 2.75 -18.55 -8.03
C PRO A 64 3.80 -19.14 -8.97
N GLN A 65 5.07 -18.74 -8.80
CA GLN A 65 6.13 -19.63 -9.24
C GLN A 65 6.04 -20.88 -8.37
N PRO A 66 6.03 -22.10 -8.94
CA PRO A 66 5.77 -23.33 -8.19
C PRO A 66 6.81 -23.65 -7.09
N GLN A 67 7.85 -22.82 -6.91
CA GLN A 67 9.05 -23.20 -6.18
C GLN A 67 9.60 -22.15 -5.18
N THR A 68 8.97 -20.98 -5.00
CA THR A 68 9.47 -19.96 -4.05
C THR A 68 8.45 -19.66 -2.93
N ARG A 69 8.85 -19.99 -1.69
CA ARG A 69 8.03 -20.24 -0.49
C ARG A 69 7.84 -19.03 0.44
N SER A 70 7.59 -17.84 -0.10
CA SER A 70 7.12 -16.69 0.71
C SER A 70 6.62 -15.59 -0.21
N LEU A 71 5.30 -15.44 -0.36
CA LEU A 71 4.70 -14.54 -1.35
C LEU A 71 4.24 -13.20 -0.78
N THR A 72 3.99 -13.11 0.52
CA THR A 72 3.49 -11.87 1.15
C THR A 72 4.61 -10.87 1.45
N GLN A 73 5.80 -11.36 1.75
CA GLN A 73 6.98 -10.54 2.00
C GLN A 73 7.52 -9.80 0.75
N PRO A 74 7.62 -10.43 -0.45
CA PRO A 74 8.11 -9.73 -1.65
C PRO A 74 7.16 -8.62 -2.12
N PHE A 75 5.84 -8.81 -2.06
CA PHE A 75 4.91 -7.78 -2.55
C PHE A 75 5.04 -6.45 -1.78
N TYR A 76 4.95 -6.49 -0.44
CA TYR A 76 5.03 -5.28 0.38
C TYR A 76 6.41 -4.62 0.26
N HIS A 77 7.49 -5.41 0.25
CA HIS A 77 8.85 -4.89 0.09
C HIS A 77 9.02 -4.15 -1.24
N THR A 78 8.61 -4.78 -2.34
CA THR A 78 8.70 -4.17 -3.68
C THR A 78 7.80 -2.94 -3.82
N LEU A 79 6.58 -2.97 -3.26
CA LEU A 79 5.70 -1.79 -3.21
C LEU A 79 6.39 -0.62 -2.50
N ARG A 80 6.96 -0.88 -1.32
CA ARG A 80 7.65 0.14 -0.53
C ARG A 80 8.89 0.69 -1.25
N GLU A 81 9.69 -0.16 -1.88
CA GLU A 81 10.89 0.25 -2.62
C GLU A 81 10.56 1.09 -3.85
N ARG A 82 9.51 0.73 -4.60
CA ARG A 82 9.10 1.42 -5.82
C ARG A 82 8.26 2.67 -5.55
N LEU A 83 7.78 2.86 -4.33
CA LEU A 83 6.99 4.02 -3.92
C LEU A 83 7.68 4.82 -2.82
N SER A 84 8.77 5.50 -3.19
CA SER A 84 9.47 6.45 -2.33
C SER A 84 8.81 7.83 -2.41
N TYR A 85 7.86 8.06 -1.49
CA TYR A 85 7.07 9.28 -1.44
C TYR A 85 6.87 9.70 0.02
N TRP A 86 7.07 10.97 0.38
CA TRP A 86 7.05 11.41 1.78
C TRP A 86 5.76 11.01 2.53
N LYS A 87 4.61 11.08 1.84
CA LYS A 87 3.32 10.65 2.37
C LYS A 87 3.22 9.14 2.58
N ALA A 88 3.81 8.35 1.69
CA ALA A 88 3.86 6.89 1.78
C ALA A 88 4.87 6.43 2.82
N ASN A 89 6.04 7.06 2.89
CA ASN A 89 7.11 6.75 3.85
C ASN A 89 6.64 6.85 5.31
N ALA A 90 5.76 7.82 5.62
CA ALA A 90 5.15 7.91 6.94
C ALA A 90 4.24 6.72 7.29
N LEU A 91 3.58 6.10 6.28
CA LEU A 91 2.81 4.87 6.44
C LEU A 91 3.74 3.65 6.55
N TRP A 92 4.76 3.56 5.69
CA TRP A 92 5.76 2.50 5.72
C TRP A 92 6.44 2.39 7.09
N ALA A 93 6.88 3.52 7.66
CA ALA A 93 7.50 3.54 8.98
C ALA A 93 6.60 2.94 10.08
N LYS A 94 5.28 3.11 9.99
CA LYS A 94 4.31 2.55 10.93
C LYS A 94 4.15 1.04 10.75
N LEU A 95 3.97 0.60 9.50
CA LEU A 95 3.81 -0.81 9.16
C LEU A 95 5.10 -1.61 9.44
N ASP A 96 6.26 -1.05 9.10
CA ASP A 96 7.57 -1.65 9.39
C ASP A 96 7.81 -1.78 10.89
N LYS A 97 7.45 -0.75 11.68
CA LYS A 97 7.54 -0.81 13.14
C LYS A 97 6.68 -1.95 13.71
N ARG A 98 5.46 -2.13 13.19
CA ARG A 98 4.59 -3.25 13.59
C ARG A 98 5.21 -4.58 13.16
N ALA A 99 5.63 -4.72 11.90
CA ALA A 99 6.23 -5.95 11.37
C ALA A 99 7.52 -6.37 12.09
N ALA A 100 8.24 -5.44 12.71
CA ALA A 100 9.46 -5.70 13.46
C ALA A 100 9.23 -6.31 14.85
N HIS A 101 7.99 -6.42 15.31
CA HIS A 101 7.65 -7.12 16.56
C HIS A 101 8.15 -8.58 16.52
N HIS A 102 8.71 -9.05 17.64
CA HIS A 102 9.36 -10.36 17.74
C HIS A 102 8.40 -11.52 17.47
N GLU A 103 7.12 -11.35 17.82
CA GLU A 103 6.04 -12.30 17.65
C GLU A 103 5.80 -12.67 16.19
N TYR A 104 6.12 -11.78 15.25
CA TYR A 104 5.97 -12.04 13.82
C TYR A 104 7.15 -12.82 13.22
N GLY A 105 8.25 -13.00 13.96
CA GLY A 105 9.42 -13.73 13.49
C GLY A 105 9.96 -13.23 12.15
N LYS A 106 9.89 -11.91 11.91
CA LYS A 106 10.22 -11.27 10.61
C LYS A 106 9.40 -11.83 9.43
N GLY A 107 8.12 -12.14 9.67
CA GLY A 107 7.20 -12.69 8.66
C GLY A 107 7.45 -14.15 8.30
N ARG A 108 8.06 -14.93 9.21
CA ARG A 108 8.42 -16.34 8.94
C ARG A 108 7.60 -17.36 9.72
N VAL A 109 6.83 -16.91 10.72
CA VAL A 109 6.07 -17.81 11.61
C VAL A 109 5.04 -18.63 10.85
N CYS A 110 4.37 -18.03 9.87
CA CYS A 110 3.33 -18.67 9.07
C CYS A 110 3.66 -18.72 7.56
N ALA A 111 4.94 -18.68 7.17
CA ALA A 111 5.35 -18.57 5.75
C ALA A 111 4.80 -19.69 4.84
N ASN A 112 4.54 -20.88 5.39
CA ASN A 112 3.98 -22.03 4.66
C ASN A 112 2.47 -22.25 4.90
N THR A 113 1.81 -21.29 5.54
CA THR A 113 0.39 -21.39 5.88
C THR A 113 -0.45 -20.61 4.88
N THR A 114 -1.51 -21.24 4.37
CA THR A 114 -2.58 -20.54 3.65
C THR A 114 -3.78 -20.39 4.58
N CYS A 115 -4.32 -19.18 4.68
CA CYS A 115 -5.53 -18.87 5.43
C CYS A 115 -6.61 -18.35 4.50
N VAL A 116 -7.84 -18.84 4.68
CA VAL A 116 -9.03 -18.28 4.03
C VAL A 116 -9.86 -17.58 5.10
N ILE A 117 -10.15 -16.30 4.89
CA ILE A 117 -11.02 -15.49 5.75
C ILE A 117 -12.33 -15.25 5.03
N ILE A 118 -13.44 -15.51 5.71
CA ILE A 118 -14.78 -15.29 5.18
C ILE A 118 -15.37 -14.07 5.90
N GLY A 119 -15.46 -12.95 5.19
CA GLY A 119 -16.01 -11.67 5.65
C GLY A 119 -14.96 -10.55 5.76
N ALA A 120 -15.18 -9.46 5.04
CA ALA A 120 -14.40 -8.20 5.10
C ALA A 120 -14.98 -7.21 6.14
N GLY A 121 -15.56 -7.71 7.23
CA GLY A 121 -15.90 -6.86 8.38
C GLY A 121 -14.63 -6.39 9.11
N PRO A 122 -14.73 -5.43 10.06
CA PRO A 122 -13.58 -4.89 10.77
C PRO A 122 -12.69 -5.97 11.40
N CYS A 123 -13.29 -6.97 12.06
CA CYS A 123 -12.54 -8.08 12.66
C CYS A 123 -11.86 -8.97 11.60
N GLY A 124 -12.55 -9.31 10.51
CA GLY A 124 -11.99 -10.15 9.45
C GLY A 124 -10.81 -9.49 8.73
N LEU A 125 -10.93 -8.20 8.41
CA LEU A 125 -9.83 -7.41 7.87
C LEU A 125 -8.67 -7.30 8.86
N ARG A 126 -8.97 -7.08 10.15
CA ARG A 126 -7.94 -7.00 11.19
C ARG A 126 -7.18 -8.31 11.34
N THR A 127 -7.87 -9.44 11.30
CA THR A 127 -7.26 -10.77 11.31
C THR A 127 -6.40 -11.00 10.07
N ALA A 128 -6.85 -10.56 8.89
CA ALA A 128 -6.08 -10.63 7.64
C ALA A 128 -4.74 -9.89 7.76
N VAL A 129 -4.75 -8.70 8.36
CA VAL A 129 -3.54 -7.91 8.61
C VAL A 129 -2.55 -8.63 9.53
N GLU A 130 -3.00 -9.21 10.66
CA GLU A 130 -2.07 -9.97 11.54
C GLU A 130 -1.47 -11.19 10.84
N LEU A 131 -2.30 -11.95 10.10
CA LEU A 131 -1.82 -13.11 9.35
C LEU A 131 -0.83 -12.70 8.25
N GLY A 132 -1.02 -11.53 7.65
CA GLY A 132 -0.07 -10.91 6.74
C GLY A 132 1.28 -10.63 7.42
N PHE A 133 1.29 -10.03 8.61
CA PHE A 133 2.52 -9.82 9.39
C PHE A 133 3.21 -11.12 9.80
N LEU A 134 2.45 -12.18 10.08
CA LEU A 134 2.98 -13.52 10.37
C LEU A 134 3.60 -14.21 9.14
N GLY A 135 3.38 -13.68 7.93
CA GLY A 135 3.89 -14.23 6.67
C GLY A 135 2.96 -15.24 6.00
N ALA A 136 1.72 -15.41 6.48
CA ALA A 136 0.77 -16.34 5.88
C ALA A 136 0.29 -15.85 4.52
N ARG A 137 -0.05 -16.77 3.62
CA ARG A 137 -0.82 -16.45 2.41
C ARG A 137 -2.28 -16.29 2.79
N VAL A 138 -2.80 -15.07 2.74
CA VAL A 138 -4.18 -14.78 3.11
C VAL A 138 -5.05 -14.59 1.87
N VAL A 139 -6.15 -15.33 1.80
CA VAL A 139 -7.22 -15.12 0.82
C VAL A 139 -8.47 -14.68 1.58
N LEU A 140 -9.01 -13.52 1.24
CA LEU A 140 -10.22 -12.98 1.88
C LEU A 140 -11.39 -13.03 0.90
N LEU A 141 -12.51 -13.58 1.34
CA LEU A 141 -13.76 -13.66 0.59
C LEU A 141 -14.80 -12.78 1.27
N GLU A 142 -15.43 -11.89 0.53
CA GLU A 142 -16.55 -11.08 1.00
C GLU A 142 -17.70 -11.18 0.01
N LYS A 143 -18.92 -11.28 0.54
CA LYS A 143 -20.15 -11.40 -0.25
C LYS A 143 -20.55 -10.06 -0.86
N ARG A 144 -20.36 -8.97 -0.13
CA ARG A 144 -20.71 -7.61 -0.55
C ARG A 144 -19.58 -6.98 -1.35
N ASP A 145 -19.94 -6.10 -2.26
CA ASP A 145 -19.03 -5.29 -3.05
C ASP A 145 -18.95 -3.84 -2.54
N ALA A 146 -19.64 -3.56 -1.43
CA ALA A 146 -19.77 -2.27 -0.83
C ALA A 146 -19.86 -2.37 0.69
N PHE A 147 -19.55 -1.23 1.29
CA PHE A 147 -19.45 -0.99 2.70
C PHE A 147 -20.51 0.06 3.06
N SER A 148 -21.64 -0.36 3.63
CA SER A 148 -22.89 0.43 3.64
C SER A 148 -23.55 0.66 5.01
N ARG A 149 -22.87 0.29 6.10
CA ARG A 149 -23.38 0.33 7.47
C ARG A 149 -22.88 1.60 8.16
N ASN A 150 -23.81 2.45 8.58
CA ASN A 150 -23.51 3.73 9.20
C ASN A 150 -23.48 3.67 10.74
N ASN A 151 -23.58 2.46 11.31
CA ASN A 151 -23.51 2.25 12.75
C ASN A 151 -22.17 2.78 13.30
N VAL A 152 -22.23 3.39 14.48
CA VAL A 152 -21.06 3.92 15.17
C VAL A 152 -20.62 2.93 16.24
N LEU A 153 -19.34 2.55 16.18
CA LEU A 153 -18.69 1.68 17.15
C LEU A 153 -17.88 2.52 18.11
N HIS A 154 -18.05 2.27 19.40
CA HIS A 154 -17.16 2.77 20.43
C HIS A 154 -15.82 2.00 20.38
N LEU A 155 -14.72 2.73 20.48
CA LEU A 155 -13.36 2.23 20.41
C LEU A 155 -12.71 2.30 21.79
N TRP A 156 -12.33 1.13 22.29
CA TRP A 156 -11.51 1.06 23.49
C TRP A 156 -10.12 1.67 23.25
N PRO A 157 -9.46 2.21 24.29
CA PRO A 157 -8.16 2.89 24.14
C PRO A 157 -7.09 2.07 23.41
N PHE A 158 -7.02 0.75 23.67
CA PHE A 158 -6.05 -0.10 22.98
C PHE A 158 -6.38 -0.27 21.49
N THR A 159 -7.65 -0.26 21.11
CA THR A 159 -8.08 -0.34 19.70
C THR A 159 -7.68 0.93 18.98
N ILE A 160 -7.85 2.09 19.63
CA ILE A 160 -7.37 3.38 19.09
C ILE A 160 -5.85 3.34 18.89
N HIS A 161 -5.11 2.83 19.87
CA HIS A 161 -3.66 2.69 19.78
C HIS A 161 -3.24 1.75 18.65
N ASP A 162 -3.90 0.59 18.52
CA ASP A 162 -3.64 -0.39 17.46
C ASP A 162 -3.88 0.21 16.06
N LEU A 163 -5.04 0.84 15.83
CA LEU A 163 -5.37 1.47 14.56
C LEU A 163 -4.45 2.67 14.23
N ARG A 164 -4.04 3.48 15.23
CA ARG A 164 -3.01 4.52 15.04
C ARG A 164 -1.65 3.93 14.69
N GLY A 165 -1.32 2.77 15.25
CA GLY A 165 -0.14 1.98 14.94
C GLY A 165 -0.12 1.47 13.50
N LEU A 166 -1.30 1.16 12.93
CA LEU A 166 -1.47 0.75 11.54
C LEU A 166 -1.63 1.92 10.55
N GLY A 167 -1.60 3.17 11.04
CA GLY A 167 -1.67 4.35 10.18
C GLY A 167 -3.09 4.83 9.86
N ALA A 168 -4.10 4.49 10.65
CA ALA A 168 -5.49 4.89 10.41
C ALA A 168 -5.68 6.40 10.12
N LYS A 169 -4.91 7.29 10.78
CA LYS A 169 -4.99 8.74 10.53
C LYS A 169 -4.58 9.16 9.11
N LYS A 170 -3.83 8.31 8.39
CA LYS A 170 -3.45 8.54 6.99
C LYS A 170 -4.64 8.37 6.05
N PHE A 171 -5.42 7.31 6.29
CA PHE A 171 -6.59 6.94 5.50
C PHE A 171 -7.86 7.68 5.97
N TYR A 172 -7.91 8.07 7.24
CA TYR A 172 -9.02 8.82 7.81
C TYR A 172 -8.50 9.96 8.69
N GLY A 173 -8.41 11.16 8.11
CA GLY A 173 -7.85 12.33 8.80
C GLY A 173 -8.59 12.73 10.08
N LYS A 174 -9.87 12.37 10.20
CA LYS A 174 -10.73 12.61 11.38
C LYS A 174 -10.59 11.51 12.45
N PHE A 175 -9.79 10.47 12.21
CA PHE A 175 -9.65 9.33 13.11
C PHE A 175 -9.24 9.77 14.53
N CYS A 176 -10.17 9.63 15.48
CA CYS A 176 -9.98 9.96 16.88
C CYS A 176 -9.31 11.33 17.10
N ALA A 177 -9.84 12.37 16.41
CA ALA A 177 -9.41 13.75 16.61
C ALA A 177 -10.02 14.32 17.90
N GLY A 178 -9.19 14.93 18.77
CA GLY A 178 -9.64 15.40 20.07
C GLY A 178 -10.02 14.24 21.01
N ALA A 179 -11.20 14.32 21.64
CA ALA A 179 -11.75 13.28 22.52
C ALA A 179 -12.61 12.24 21.77
N ILE A 180 -12.60 12.23 20.44
CA ILE A 180 -13.36 11.24 19.65
C ILE A 180 -12.77 9.85 19.88
N ASP A 181 -13.60 8.95 20.37
CA ASP A 181 -13.31 7.56 20.71
C ASP A 181 -14.24 6.58 19.96
N HIS A 182 -14.83 7.04 18.86
CA HIS A 182 -15.77 6.26 18.06
C HIS A 182 -15.45 6.38 16.58
N ILE A 183 -15.84 5.36 15.83
CA ILE A 183 -15.74 5.32 14.36
C ILE A 183 -17.00 4.66 13.83
N SER A 184 -17.55 5.15 12.71
CA SER A 184 -18.55 4.34 12.01
C SER A 184 -17.91 3.02 11.55
N GLU A 185 -18.69 1.97 11.34
CA GLU A 185 -18.19 0.70 10.79
C GLU A 185 -17.35 0.92 9.52
N TYR A 186 -17.55 2.05 8.83
CA TYR A 186 -16.79 2.53 7.69
C TYR A 186 -16.22 3.94 7.84
N GLY A 187 -15.79 4.38 9.02
CA GLY A 187 -15.29 5.76 9.18
C GLY A 187 -14.14 6.10 8.22
N MET A 188 -13.42 5.10 7.69
CA MET A 188 -12.37 5.30 6.68
C MET A 188 -12.85 5.30 5.22
N ILE A 189 -14.13 5.05 4.97
CA ILE A 189 -14.75 4.81 3.66
C ILE A 189 -16.19 5.36 3.74
N LEU A 190 -16.36 6.69 3.77
CA LEU A 190 -17.69 7.31 3.75
C LEU A 190 -18.00 7.82 2.34
N ASP A 191 -18.90 7.12 1.65
CA ASP A 191 -19.72 7.67 0.56
C ASP A 191 -20.63 8.78 1.14
N PRO A 192 -20.77 9.95 0.48
CA PRO A 192 -21.83 10.91 0.81
C PRO A 192 -23.25 10.34 0.57
#